data_AF-A0A1B7WY77-F1
#
_entry.id   AF-A0A1B7WY77-F1
#
_cell.length_a   1.000
_cell.length_b   1.000
_cell.length_c   1.000
_cell.angle_alpha   90.00
_cell.angle_beta   90.00
_cell.angle_gamma   90.00
#
_symmetry.space_group_name_H-M   'P 1'
#
loop_
_entity.id
_entity.type
_entity.pdbx_description
1 polymer ?
#
loop_
_entity_poly.entity_id
_entity_poly.type
_entity_poly.pdbx_seq_one_letter_code
_entity_poly.pdbx_strand_id
1 'polypeptide(L)'
;MDTKTLEAFRRITDDVSMKNLVTFATFFPLFLGFILAIVWLTKKPDFDALLSALGALATITGIFGERWVSAYEKKTALLQALLNECIANEVILSDARFTSNSHILGQPLVFPRLIISVNETAIASGVFAERKDSELFSLLHQWRHTVNEFNHRLDITELRTFTNLSPQEIRSLYEALQESKEFNDAGTLNHHIATVLKSKYPKGIRGSEALNVYNLHIK
;
A
#
# COMPACT_ATOMS: atom_id res chain seq x y z
N MET A 1 -30.46 -14.26 4.06
CA MET A 1 -29.59 -13.15 3.62
C MET A 1 -29.73 -12.06 4.66
N ASP A 2 -28.62 -11.68 5.32
CA ASP A 2 -28.65 -10.84 6.52
C ASP A 2 -28.93 -9.37 6.18
N THR A 3 -29.64 -8.67 7.05
CA THR A 3 -30.01 -7.24 6.88
C THR A 3 -28.77 -6.35 6.73
N LYS A 4 -27.67 -6.67 7.43
CA LYS A 4 -26.38 -5.98 7.32
C LYS A 4 -25.71 -6.13 5.96
N THR A 5 -25.88 -7.28 5.30
CA THR A 5 -25.29 -7.51 3.96
C THR A 5 -26.07 -6.77 2.87
N LEU A 6 -27.38 -6.62 3.04
CA LEU A 6 -28.22 -5.79 2.17
C LEU A 6 -27.90 -4.29 2.29
N GLU A 7 -27.64 -3.79 3.50
CA GLU A 7 -27.26 -2.38 3.71
C GLU A 7 -25.86 -2.07 3.17
N ALA A 8 -24.90 -2.98 3.33
CA ALA A 8 -23.56 -2.83 2.75
C ALA A 8 -23.62 -2.81 1.21
N PHE A 9 -24.40 -3.70 0.60
CA PHE A 9 -24.58 -3.74 -0.86
C PHE A 9 -25.25 -2.46 -1.38
N ARG A 10 -26.24 -1.93 -0.65
CA ARG A 10 -26.90 -0.67 -1.00
C ARG A 10 -25.93 0.52 -0.93
N ARG A 11 -25.14 0.65 0.14
CA ARG A 11 -24.12 1.71 0.25
C ARG A 11 -23.08 1.66 -0.86
N ILE A 12 -22.62 0.46 -1.24
CA ILE A 12 -21.65 0.30 -2.34
C ILE A 12 -22.30 0.71 -3.67
N THR A 13 -23.56 0.33 -3.89
CA THR A 13 -24.29 0.67 -5.12
C THR A 13 -24.56 2.17 -5.22
N ASP A 14 -24.91 2.82 -4.11
CA ASP A 14 -25.16 4.26 -4.04
C ASP A 14 -23.87 5.07 -4.23
N ASP A 15 -22.74 4.63 -3.67
CA ASP A 15 -21.44 5.29 -3.85
C ASP A 15 -20.92 5.17 -5.30
N VAL A 16 -21.13 4.01 -5.94
CA VAL A 16 -20.83 3.80 -7.38
C VAL A 16 -21.76 4.65 -8.26
N SER A 17 -23.06 4.70 -7.94
CA SER A 17 -24.05 5.51 -8.68
C SER A 17 -23.75 7.01 -8.57
N MET A 18 -23.37 7.48 -7.38
CA MET A 18 -23.04 8.89 -7.13
C MET A 18 -21.75 9.32 -7.83
N LYS A 19 -20.70 8.47 -7.81
CA LYS A 19 -19.47 8.69 -8.59
C LYS A 19 -19.75 8.75 -10.09
N ASN A 20 -20.60 7.86 -10.59
CA ASN A 20 -21.01 7.86 -12.00
C ASN A 20 -21.85 9.09 -12.35
N LEU A 21 -22.71 9.56 -11.46
CA LEU A 21 -23.53 10.75 -11.66
C LEU A 21 -22.70 12.02 -11.69
N VAL A 22 -21.74 12.18 -10.77
CA VAL A 22 -20.81 13.33 -10.77
C VAL A 22 -19.91 13.31 -12.01
N THR A 23 -19.40 12.14 -12.38
CA THR A 23 -18.64 11.92 -13.62
C THR A 23 -19.50 12.32 -14.83
N PHE A 24 -20.73 11.81 -14.92
CA PHE A 24 -21.63 12.11 -16.02
C PHE A 24 -21.99 13.60 -16.08
N ALA A 25 -22.34 14.23 -14.95
CA ALA A 25 -22.68 15.66 -14.89
C ALA A 25 -21.50 16.57 -15.28
N THR A 26 -20.26 16.13 -15.03
CA THR A 26 -19.06 16.91 -15.37
C THR A 26 -18.63 16.70 -16.83
N PHE A 27 -18.71 15.46 -17.33
CA PHE A 27 -18.18 15.11 -18.66
C PHE A 27 -19.24 15.17 -19.78
N PHE A 28 -20.52 15.02 -19.46
CA PHE A 28 -21.61 15.10 -20.44
C PHE A 28 -21.69 16.47 -21.14
N PRO A 29 -21.57 17.62 -20.45
CA PRO A 29 -21.57 18.93 -21.12
C PRO A 29 -20.37 19.12 -22.06
N LEU A 30 -19.18 18.63 -21.67
CA LEU A 30 -17.97 18.67 -22.48
C LEU A 30 -18.09 17.78 -23.73
N PHE A 31 -18.62 16.57 -23.57
CA PHE A 31 -18.86 15.64 -24.68
C PHE A 31 -19.95 16.16 -25.63
N LEU A 32 -21.03 16.74 -25.07
CA LEU A 32 -22.09 17.37 -25.85
C LEU A 32 -21.58 18.57 -26.64
N GLY A 33 -20.74 19.42 -26.02
CA GLY A 33 -20.06 20.53 -26.71
C GLY A 33 -19.16 20.07 -27.86
N PHE A 34 -18.41 18.99 -27.66
CA PHE A 34 -17.58 18.37 -28.70
C PHE A 34 -18.41 17.82 -29.87
N ILE A 35 -19.51 17.10 -29.59
CA ILE A 35 -20.43 16.61 -30.62
C ILE A 35 -21.05 17.79 -31.40
N LEU A 36 -21.51 18.83 -30.70
CA LEU A 36 -22.09 20.01 -31.35
C LEU A 36 -21.07 20.70 -32.28
N ALA A 37 -19.80 20.78 -31.89
CA ALA A 37 -18.73 21.32 -32.73
C ALA A 37 -18.46 20.45 -33.98
N ILE A 38 -18.42 19.12 -33.85
CA ILE A 38 -18.27 18.20 -34.99
C ILE A 38 -19.46 18.30 -35.94
N VAL A 39 -20.69 18.27 -35.41
CA VAL A 39 -21.91 18.38 -36.22
C VAL A 39 -21.92 19.71 -36.98
N TRP A 40 -21.46 20.79 -36.36
CA TRP A 40 -21.34 22.10 -37.02
C TRP A 40 -20.32 22.07 -38.16
N LEU A 41 -19.16 21.44 -37.95
CA LEU A 41 -18.11 21.26 -38.97
C LEU A 41 -18.62 20.53 -40.22
N THR A 42 -19.51 19.54 -40.05
CA THR A 42 -20.11 18.80 -41.19
C THR A 42 -21.11 19.63 -41.99
N LYS A 43 -21.72 20.66 -41.40
CA LYS A 43 -22.70 21.53 -42.07
C LYS A 43 -22.05 22.74 -42.73
N LYS A 44 -20.97 23.28 -42.16
CA LYS A 44 -20.11 24.31 -42.76
C LYS A 44 -18.68 24.09 -42.27
N PRO A 45 -17.73 23.68 -43.13
CA PRO A 45 -16.34 23.55 -42.76
C PRO A 45 -15.73 24.94 -42.61
N ASP A 46 -15.90 25.51 -41.43
CA ASP A 46 -15.31 26.79 -41.02
C ASP A 46 -14.07 26.53 -40.14
N PHE A 47 -13.01 27.30 -40.37
CA PHE A 47 -11.72 27.11 -39.69
C PHE A 47 -11.83 27.39 -38.19
N ASP A 48 -12.65 28.37 -37.79
CA ASP A 48 -12.90 28.72 -36.40
C ASP A 48 -13.61 27.60 -35.63
N ALA A 49 -14.49 26.84 -36.29
CA ALA A 49 -15.18 25.69 -35.70
C ALA A 49 -14.22 24.51 -35.45
N LEU A 50 -13.28 24.27 -36.38
CA LEU A 50 -12.23 23.26 -36.22
C LEU A 50 -11.32 23.60 -35.03
N LEU A 51 -10.90 24.86 -34.93
CA LEU A 51 -10.02 25.33 -33.84
C LEU A 51 -10.73 25.23 -32.47
N SER A 52 -12.02 25.56 -32.42
CA SER A 52 -12.85 25.43 -31.22
C SER A 52 -12.99 23.97 -30.78
N ALA A 53 -13.20 23.03 -31.72
CA ALA A 53 -13.28 21.60 -31.43
C ALA A 53 -11.95 21.03 -30.91
N LEU A 54 -10.82 21.43 -31.52
CA LEU A 54 -9.48 21.04 -31.07
C LEU A 54 -9.14 21.61 -29.69
N GLY A 55 -9.52 22.86 -29.42
CA GLY A 55 -9.37 23.49 -28.11
C GLY A 55 -10.13 22.73 -27.02
N ALA A 56 -11.39 22.40 -27.27
CA ALA A 56 -12.20 21.59 -26.34
C ALA A 56 -11.59 20.20 -26.10
N LEU A 57 -11.12 19.52 -27.16
CA LEU A 57 -10.46 18.23 -27.04
C LEU A 57 -9.16 18.32 -26.24
N ALA A 58 -8.37 19.38 -26.45
CA ALA A 58 -7.14 19.62 -25.69
C ALA A 58 -7.43 19.85 -24.20
N THR A 59 -8.46 20.64 -23.86
CA THR A 59 -8.87 20.86 -22.47
C THR A 59 -9.31 19.55 -21.80
N ILE A 60 -10.15 18.75 -22.48
CA ILE A 60 -10.59 17.45 -21.97
C ILE A 60 -9.38 16.54 -21.74
N THR A 61 -8.53 16.41 -22.76
CA THR A 61 -7.36 15.53 -22.72
C THR A 61 -6.37 15.96 -21.63
N GLY A 62 -6.19 17.27 -21.42
CA GLY A 62 -5.35 17.80 -20.34
C GLY A 62 -5.83 17.37 -18.95
N ILE A 63 -7.12 17.55 -18.65
CA ILE A 63 -7.71 17.17 -17.36
C ILE A 63 -7.58 15.67 -17.10
N PHE A 64 -7.84 14.84 -18.11
CA PHE A 64 -7.68 13.39 -17.97
C PHE A 64 -6.20 13.01 -17.85
N GLY A 65 -5.33 13.61 -18.65
CA GLY A 65 -3.88 13.37 -18.60
C GLY A 65 -3.32 13.61 -17.21
N GLU A 66 -3.61 14.76 -16.60
CA GLU A 66 -3.18 15.09 -15.24
C GLU A 66 -3.66 14.07 -14.21
N ARG A 67 -4.95 13.69 -14.25
CA ARG A 67 -5.50 12.69 -13.32
C ARG A 67 -4.87 11.32 -13.47
N TRP A 68 -4.63 10.89 -14.71
CA TRP A 68 -3.98 9.62 -15.01
C TRP A 68 -2.52 9.62 -14.55
N VAL A 69 -1.78 10.71 -14.80
CA VAL A 69 -0.40 10.87 -14.36
C VAL A 69 -0.32 10.89 -12.84
N SER A 70 -1.13 11.69 -12.15
CA SER A 70 -1.12 11.75 -10.68
C SER A 70 -1.48 10.41 -10.03
N ALA A 71 -2.44 9.67 -10.58
CA ALA A 71 -2.78 8.33 -10.09
C ALA A 71 -1.62 7.34 -10.28
N TYR A 72 -0.95 7.41 -11.44
CA TYR A 72 0.21 6.59 -11.75
C TYR A 72 1.42 6.92 -10.86
N GLU A 73 1.71 8.20 -10.66
CA GLU A 73 2.79 8.68 -9.79
C GLU A 73 2.56 8.26 -8.34
N LYS A 74 1.33 8.45 -7.83
CA LYS A 74 0.95 8.01 -6.48
C LYS A 74 1.12 6.51 -6.31
N LYS A 75 0.68 5.72 -7.29
CA LYS A 75 0.84 4.25 -7.28
C LYS A 75 2.32 3.87 -7.26
N THR A 76 3.13 4.51 -8.09
CA THR A 76 4.56 4.22 -8.18
C THR A 76 5.29 4.57 -6.89
N ALA A 77 5.02 5.74 -6.32
CA ALA A 77 5.59 6.18 -5.05
C ALA A 77 5.23 5.22 -3.91
N LEU A 78 3.97 4.76 -3.84
CA LEU A 78 3.53 3.79 -2.83
C LEU A 78 4.19 2.42 -3.02
N LEU A 79 4.33 1.93 -4.26
CA LEU A 79 5.03 0.67 -4.54
C LEU A 79 6.48 0.72 -4.06
N GLN A 80 7.18 1.84 -4.30
CA GLN A 80 8.54 2.04 -3.83
C GLN A 80 8.61 2.12 -2.30
N ALA A 81 7.70 2.87 -1.69
CA ALA A 81 7.66 3.01 -0.23
C ALA A 81 7.34 1.65 0.45
N LEU A 82 6.47 0.83 -0.13
CA LEU A 82 6.18 -0.52 0.36
C LEU A 82 7.41 -1.41 0.30
N LEU A 83 8.17 -1.36 -0.80
CA LEU A 83 9.40 -2.13 -0.91
C LEU A 83 10.43 -1.68 0.14
N ASN A 84 10.58 -0.38 0.36
CA ASN A 84 11.46 0.15 1.40
C ASN A 84 11.01 -0.29 2.80
N GLU A 85 9.71 -0.32 3.08
CA GLU A 85 9.15 -0.86 4.32
C GLU A 85 9.48 -2.35 4.47
N CYS A 86 9.36 -3.16 3.41
CA CYS A 86 9.77 -4.57 3.44
C CYS A 86 11.26 -4.75 3.73
N ILE A 87 12.13 -3.92 3.13
CA ILE A 87 13.58 -3.96 3.38
C ILE A 87 13.89 -3.56 4.83
N ALA A 88 13.24 -2.52 5.34
CA ALA A 88 13.41 -2.11 6.74
C ALA A 88 12.96 -3.20 7.71
N ASN A 89 11.83 -3.85 7.43
CA ASN A 89 11.32 -4.96 8.23
C ASN A 89 12.22 -6.20 8.15
N GLU A 90 12.87 -6.45 7.02
CA GLU A 90 13.86 -7.54 6.92
C GLU A 90 15.04 -7.32 7.87
N VAL A 91 15.52 -6.07 7.97
CA VAL A 91 16.58 -5.69 8.91
C VAL A 91 16.11 -5.90 10.36
N ILE A 92 14.86 -5.55 10.66
CA ILE A 92 14.25 -5.73 11.99
C ILE A 92 14.12 -7.22 12.33
N LEU A 93 13.63 -8.05 11.40
CA LEU A 93 13.48 -9.49 11.59
C LEU A 93 14.83 -10.21 11.75
N SER A 94 15.89 -9.65 11.14
CA SER A 94 17.26 -10.14 11.26
C SER A 94 18.01 -9.62 12.51
N ASP A 95 17.34 -8.84 13.37
CA ASP A 95 17.97 -8.27 14.55
C ASP A 95 18.47 -9.37 15.50
N ALA A 96 19.69 -9.20 16.02
CA ALA A 96 20.33 -10.17 16.89
C ALA A 96 19.48 -10.49 18.14
N ARG A 97 18.63 -9.58 18.61
CA ARG A 97 17.70 -9.81 19.73
C ARG A 97 16.71 -10.94 19.45
N PHE A 98 16.39 -11.23 18.20
CA PHE A 98 15.57 -12.38 17.82
C PHE A 98 16.35 -13.70 17.72
N THR A 99 17.67 -13.69 17.97
CA THR A 99 18.51 -14.90 17.95
C THR A 99 18.82 -15.38 19.37
N SER A 100 18.67 -16.68 19.64
CA SER A 100 18.87 -17.30 20.96
C SER A 100 20.25 -17.05 21.60
N ASN A 101 21.28 -16.74 20.82
CA ASN A 101 22.66 -16.58 21.31
C ASN A 101 23.00 -15.19 21.86
N SER A 102 22.14 -14.18 21.67
CA SER A 102 22.45 -12.80 22.08
C SER A 102 21.94 -12.43 23.48
N HIS A 103 21.22 -13.34 24.14
CA HIS A 103 20.48 -13.04 25.36
C HIS A 103 21.36 -13.18 26.59
N ILE A 104 21.59 -12.09 27.31
CA ILE A 104 22.22 -12.12 28.62
C ILE A 104 21.19 -12.68 29.62
N LEU A 105 21.53 -13.79 30.28
CA LEU A 105 20.65 -14.49 31.22
C LEU A 105 20.07 -13.53 32.28
N GLY A 106 18.74 -13.46 32.34
CA GLY A 106 18.00 -12.69 33.35
C GLY A 106 17.84 -11.20 33.06
N GLN A 107 18.31 -10.68 31.92
CA GLN A 107 18.11 -9.29 31.56
C GLN A 107 16.85 -9.11 30.68
N PRO A 108 15.90 -8.23 31.07
CA PRO A 108 14.80 -7.84 30.20
C PRO A 108 15.33 -7.18 28.92
N LEU A 109 14.80 -7.60 27.77
CA LEU A 109 15.12 -7.05 26.46
C LEU A 109 13.91 -6.34 25.88
N VAL A 110 14.16 -5.26 25.15
CA VAL A 110 13.14 -4.55 24.36
C VAL A 110 13.38 -4.90 22.89
N PHE A 111 12.36 -5.45 22.24
CA PHE A 111 12.41 -5.89 20.85
C PHE A 111 12.04 -4.75 19.89
N PRO A 112 12.64 -4.68 18.70
CA PRO A 112 12.21 -3.74 17.67
C PRO A 112 10.85 -4.17 17.10
N ARG A 113 9.98 -3.20 16.80
CA ARG A 113 8.64 -3.44 16.25
C ARG A 113 8.68 -3.44 14.72
N LEU A 114 7.86 -4.27 14.09
CA LEU A 114 7.68 -4.23 12.64
C LEU A 114 6.88 -3.00 12.23
N ILE A 115 7.29 -2.40 11.12
CA ILE A 115 6.73 -1.18 10.53
C ILE A 115 5.57 -1.57 9.61
N ILE A 116 4.47 -0.82 9.68
CA ILE A 116 3.23 -1.03 8.91
C ILE A 116 2.66 0.27 8.30
N SER A 117 3.37 1.39 8.45
CA SER A 117 2.84 2.72 8.13
C SER A 117 2.46 2.91 6.65
N VAL A 118 3.31 2.43 5.75
CA VAL A 118 3.11 2.51 4.31
C VAL A 118 2.05 1.50 3.90
N ASN A 119 2.06 0.30 4.49
CA ASN A 119 1.01 -0.69 4.27
C ASN A 119 -0.39 -0.16 4.62
N GLU A 120 -0.57 0.49 5.77
CA GLU A 120 -1.83 1.13 6.15
C GLU A 120 -2.22 2.23 5.18
N THR A 121 -1.26 3.05 4.76
CA THR A 121 -1.49 4.11 3.76
C THR A 121 -1.91 3.52 2.41
N ALA A 122 -1.30 2.41 1.99
CA ALA A 122 -1.63 1.71 0.75
C ALA A 122 -3.06 1.16 0.79
N ILE A 123 -3.46 0.53 1.89
CA ILE A 123 -4.83 0.01 2.09
C ILE A 123 -5.83 1.17 2.11
N ALA A 124 -5.58 2.20 2.93
CA ALA A 124 -6.50 3.34 3.09
C ALA A 124 -6.66 4.18 1.81
N SER A 125 -5.60 4.29 1.01
CA SER A 125 -5.62 5.06 -0.24
C SER A 125 -6.42 4.41 -1.37
N GLY A 126 -6.75 3.12 -1.26
CA GLY A 126 -7.48 2.36 -2.29
C GLY A 126 -6.73 2.21 -3.62
N VAL A 127 -5.44 2.57 -3.68
CA VAL A 127 -4.65 2.59 -4.92
C VAL A 127 -4.49 1.20 -5.54
N PHE A 128 -4.59 0.15 -4.72
CA PHE A 128 -4.51 -1.25 -5.15
C PHE A 128 -5.85 -1.98 -5.11
N ALA A 129 -6.97 -1.27 -4.98
CA ALA A 129 -8.31 -1.88 -4.91
C ALA A 129 -8.79 -2.44 -6.27
N GLU A 130 -8.10 -2.12 -7.36
CA GLU A 130 -8.42 -2.64 -8.68
C GLU A 130 -8.16 -4.15 -8.79
N ARG A 131 -8.99 -4.86 -9.57
CA ARG A 131 -8.89 -6.33 -9.76
C ARG A 131 -7.51 -6.80 -10.22
N LYS A 132 -6.75 -5.96 -10.93
CA LYS A 132 -5.39 -6.26 -11.40
C LYS A 132 -4.37 -6.41 -10.26
N ASP A 133 -4.63 -5.76 -9.12
CA ASP A 133 -3.75 -5.71 -7.95
C ASP A 133 -4.33 -6.49 -6.75
N SER A 134 -5.39 -7.30 -6.96
CA SER A 134 -6.12 -7.99 -5.87
C SER A 134 -5.25 -8.93 -5.04
N GLU A 135 -4.29 -9.59 -5.67
CA GLU A 135 -3.30 -10.46 -5.02
C GLU A 135 -2.45 -9.66 -4.02
N LEU A 136 -1.85 -8.55 -4.48
CA LEU A 136 -1.05 -7.66 -3.63
C LEU A 136 -1.92 -7.11 -2.50
N PHE A 137 -3.13 -6.65 -2.81
CA PHE A 137 -4.04 -6.13 -1.80
C PHE A 137 -4.37 -7.16 -0.71
N SER A 138 -4.59 -8.43 -1.08
CA SER A 138 -4.78 -9.53 -0.13
C SER A 138 -3.54 -9.73 0.77
N LEU A 139 -2.35 -9.72 0.18
CA LEU A 139 -1.09 -9.85 0.92
C LEU A 139 -0.88 -8.69 1.91
N LEU A 140 -1.20 -7.45 1.52
CA LEU A 140 -1.09 -6.27 2.41
C LEU A 140 -2.04 -6.39 3.61
N HIS A 141 -3.24 -6.94 3.42
CA HIS A 141 -4.16 -7.23 4.52
C HIS A 141 -3.66 -8.35 5.44
N GLN A 142 -3.08 -9.41 4.88
CA GLN A 142 -2.48 -10.49 5.66
C GLN A 142 -1.28 -9.97 6.47
N TRP A 143 -0.38 -9.22 5.83
CA TRP A 143 0.74 -8.55 6.48
C TRP A 143 0.28 -7.67 7.65
N ARG A 144 -0.77 -6.86 7.43
CA ARG A 144 -1.36 -6.04 8.49
C ARG A 144 -1.77 -6.85 9.70
N HIS A 145 -2.45 -7.96 9.48
CA HIS A 145 -2.92 -8.80 10.57
C HIS A 145 -1.74 -9.44 11.32
N THR A 146 -0.80 -10.04 10.59
CA THR A 146 0.38 -10.71 11.15
C THR A 146 1.26 -9.75 11.96
N VAL A 147 1.55 -8.55 11.43
CA VAL A 147 2.37 -7.55 12.13
C VAL A 147 1.71 -7.06 13.41
N ASN A 148 0.41 -6.79 13.38
CA ASN A 148 -0.31 -6.34 14.57
C ASN A 148 -0.29 -7.41 15.67
N GLU A 149 -0.53 -8.67 15.31
CA GLU A 149 -0.48 -9.78 16.27
C GLU A 149 0.94 -9.99 16.82
N PHE A 150 1.95 -9.95 15.95
CA PHE A 150 3.35 -10.09 16.36
C PHE A 150 3.78 -8.96 17.30
N ASN A 151 3.55 -7.70 16.92
CA ASN A 151 3.88 -6.54 17.75
C ASN A 151 3.12 -6.56 19.09
N HIS A 152 1.86 -6.99 19.10
CA HIS A 152 1.11 -7.15 20.34
C HIS A 152 1.72 -8.19 21.28
N ARG A 153 2.18 -9.32 20.73
CA ARG A 153 2.88 -10.35 21.51
C ARG A 153 4.24 -9.91 22.01
N LEU A 154 4.96 -9.06 21.26
CA LEU A 154 6.15 -8.39 21.77
C LEU A 154 5.83 -7.58 23.01
N ASP A 155 4.79 -6.73 22.94
CA ASP A 155 4.40 -5.88 24.07
C ASP A 155 4.03 -6.71 25.32
N ILE A 156 3.30 -7.82 25.15
CA ILE A 156 2.98 -8.74 26.27
C ILE A 156 4.24 -9.40 26.83
N THR A 157 5.14 -9.85 25.95
CA THR A 157 6.37 -10.54 26.35
C THR A 157 7.27 -9.60 27.13
N GLU A 158 7.47 -8.38 26.62
CA GLU A 158 8.23 -7.33 27.30
C GLU A 158 7.60 -6.97 28.64
N LEU A 159 6.28 -6.74 28.69
CA LEU A 159 5.62 -6.40 29.94
C LEU A 159 5.82 -7.49 31.02
N ARG A 160 5.75 -8.77 30.63
CA ARG A 160 5.95 -9.90 31.56
C ARG A 160 7.40 -10.01 32.04
N THR A 161 8.39 -9.77 31.18
CA THR A 161 9.80 -9.88 31.58
C THR A 161 10.21 -8.81 32.60
N PHE A 162 9.54 -7.66 32.61
CA PHE A 162 9.76 -6.61 33.60
C PHE A 162 9.09 -6.86 34.97
N THR A 163 8.22 -7.87 35.14
CA THR A 163 7.51 -8.14 36.41
C THR A 163 8.22 -9.13 37.36
N ASN A 164 9.56 -9.07 37.50
CA ASN A 164 10.36 -9.94 38.38
C ASN A 164 10.21 -11.46 38.10
N LEU A 165 10.21 -11.86 36.83
CA LEU A 165 10.28 -13.29 36.45
C LEU A 165 11.66 -13.90 36.75
N SER A 166 11.70 -15.21 36.96
CA SER A 166 12.96 -15.94 37.03
C SER A 166 13.68 -15.93 35.67
N PRO A 167 15.02 -15.98 35.64
CA PRO A 167 15.78 -16.05 34.39
C PRO A 167 15.37 -17.21 33.46
N GLN A 168 14.89 -18.32 34.03
CA GLN A 168 14.39 -19.48 33.29
C GLN A 168 13.06 -19.19 32.57
N GLU A 169 12.14 -18.47 33.23
CA GLU A 169 10.85 -18.07 32.63
C GLU A 169 11.04 -17.01 31.55
N ILE A 170 11.98 -16.09 31.73
CA ILE A 170 12.36 -15.11 30.70
C ILE A 170 12.86 -15.82 29.45
N ARG A 171 13.71 -16.84 29.61
CA ARG A 171 14.25 -17.63 28.50
C ARG A 171 13.15 -18.39 27.76
N SER A 172 12.24 -19.06 28.47
CA SER A 172 11.16 -19.82 27.81
C SER A 172 10.19 -18.92 27.05
N LEU A 173 9.94 -17.71 27.55
CA LEU A 173 9.15 -16.70 26.82
C LEU A 173 9.83 -16.27 25.52
N TYR A 174 11.15 -16.04 25.55
CA TYR A 174 11.90 -15.66 24.36
C TYR A 174 12.00 -16.79 23.34
N GLU A 175 12.20 -18.04 23.78
CA GLU A 175 12.18 -19.22 22.91
C GLU A 175 10.79 -19.38 22.25
N ALA A 176 9.71 -19.24 23.02
CA ALA A 176 8.34 -19.28 22.50
C ALA A 176 8.00 -18.15 21.53
N LEU A 177 8.65 -16.99 21.65
CA LEU A 177 8.52 -15.88 20.70
C LEU A 177 9.20 -16.22 19.36
N GLN A 178 10.41 -16.79 19.41
CA GLN A 178 11.19 -17.17 18.23
C GLN A 178 10.55 -18.33 17.46
N GLU A 179 10.01 -19.33 18.17
CA GLU A 179 9.32 -20.47 17.57
C GLU A 179 7.88 -20.13 17.14
N SER A 180 7.47 -18.89 17.34
CA SER A 180 6.09 -18.52 17.08
C SER A 180 5.73 -18.55 15.60
N LYS A 181 4.49 -18.97 15.34
CA LYS A 181 3.93 -18.95 13.98
C LYS A 181 3.97 -17.54 13.41
N GLU A 182 3.64 -16.53 14.20
CA GLU A 182 3.53 -15.13 13.80
C GLU A 182 4.88 -14.54 13.37
N PHE A 183 5.97 -14.89 14.06
CA PHE A 183 7.32 -14.48 13.67
C PHE A 183 7.73 -15.10 12.31
N ASN A 184 7.49 -16.40 12.15
CA ASN A 184 7.79 -17.12 10.91
C ASN A 184 6.92 -16.66 9.73
N ASP A 185 5.63 -16.43 9.98
CA ASP A 185 4.68 -15.89 9.02
C ASP A 185 5.07 -14.46 8.61
N ALA A 186 5.53 -13.63 9.56
CA ALA A 186 6.02 -12.29 9.26
C ALA A 186 7.22 -12.33 8.31
N GLY A 187 8.23 -13.16 8.58
CA GLY A 187 9.37 -13.32 7.67
C GLY A 187 8.95 -13.81 6.28
N THR A 188 8.10 -14.83 6.23
CA THR A 188 7.63 -15.42 4.96
C THR A 188 6.80 -14.41 4.15
N LEU A 189 5.87 -13.70 4.77
CA LEU A 189 5.03 -12.70 4.12
C LEU A 189 5.84 -11.49 3.67
N ASN A 190 6.77 -11.00 4.49
CA ASN A 190 7.64 -9.87 4.13
C ASN A 190 8.45 -10.19 2.86
N HIS A 191 9.06 -11.38 2.84
CA HIS A 191 9.83 -11.85 1.69
C HIS A 191 8.94 -12.04 0.44
N HIS A 192 7.75 -12.61 0.61
CA HIS A 192 6.82 -12.85 -0.48
C HIS A 192 6.32 -11.52 -1.10
N ILE A 193 5.94 -10.55 -0.28
CA ILE A 193 5.52 -9.21 -0.73
C ILE A 193 6.67 -8.53 -1.47
N ALA A 194 7.88 -8.53 -0.92
CA ALA A 194 9.04 -7.95 -1.58
C ALA A 194 9.32 -8.59 -2.95
N THR A 195 9.12 -9.91 -3.07
CA THR A 195 9.28 -10.66 -4.33
C THR A 195 8.20 -10.30 -5.34
N VAL A 196 6.94 -10.21 -4.93
CA VAL A 196 5.82 -9.77 -5.77
C VAL A 196 6.06 -8.34 -6.27
N LEU A 197 6.50 -7.44 -5.39
CA LEU A 197 6.81 -6.06 -5.76
C LEU A 197 7.90 -5.99 -6.83
N LYS A 198 9.04 -6.67 -6.61
CA LYS A 198 10.17 -6.69 -7.55
C LYS A 198 9.82 -7.32 -8.90
N SER A 199 9.06 -8.41 -8.91
CA SER A 199 8.74 -9.16 -10.13
C SER A 199 7.64 -8.49 -10.97
N LYS A 200 6.56 -8.03 -10.32
CA LYS A 200 5.35 -7.54 -10.99
C LYS A 200 5.41 -6.05 -11.30
N TYR A 201 6.25 -5.28 -10.60
CA TYR A 201 6.35 -3.82 -10.76
C TYR A 201 7.78 -3.31 -10.97
N PRO A 202 8.58 -3.88 -11.90
CA PRO A 202 10.00 -3.54 -12.06
C PRO A 202 10.25 -2.09 -12.51
N LYS A 203 9.29 -1.48 -13.21
CA LYS A 203 9.41 -0.09 -13.70
C LYS A 203 9.16 0.96 -12.61
N GLY A 204 8.36 0.63 -11.59
CA GLY A 204 8.09 1.53 -10.47
C GLY A 204 9.20 1.55 -9.41
N ILE A 205 10.10 0.56 -9.44
CA ILE A 205 11.16 0.33 -8.45
C ILE A 205 12.53 0.88 -8.91
N ARG A 206 12.63 1.30 -10.17
CA ARG A 206 13.89 1.70 -10.82
C ARG A 206 14.52 2.99 -10.24
N GLY A 207 13.85 3.68 -9.31
CA GLY A 207 14.40 4.81 -8.56
C GLY A 207 15.31 4.41 -7.38
N SER A 208 15.37 3.12 -7.02
CA SER A 208 16.13 2.64 -5.86
C SER A 208 17.66 2.63 -6.04
N GLU A 209 18.19 2.73 -7.26
CA GLU A 209 19.64 2.86 -7.45
C GLU A 209 20.19 4.19 -6.89
N ALA A 210 19.34 5.21 -6.75
CA ALA A 210 19.75 6.52 -6.21
C ALA A 210 19.79 6.58 -4.67
N LEU A 211 19.05 5.70 -3.96
CA LEU A 211 19.03 5.69 -2.49
C LEU A 211 20.11 4.79 -1.86
N ASN A 212 20.78 3.97 -2.66
CA ASN A 212 21.93 3.17 -2.20
C ASN A 212 23.19 4.05 -1.98
N VAL A 213 23.15 5.33 -2.37
CA VAL A 213 24.25 6.29 -2.19
C VAL A 213 24.32 6.81 -0.74
N TYR A 214 23.26 6.69 0.07
CA TYR A 214 23.24 7.20 1.45
C TYR A 214 23.72 6.20 2.52
N ASN A 215 24.09 4.97 2.14
CA ASN A 215 24.69 3.97 3.06
C ASN A 215 26.22 3.86 2.95
N LEU A 216 26.88 4.82 2.28
CA LEU A 216 28.34 4.91 2.18
C LEU A 216 28.84 6.19 2.85
N HIS A 217 28.63 6.32 4.18
CA HIS A 217 29.53 7.05 5.08
C HIS A 217 29.02 7.00 6.53
N ILE A 218 29.13 5.83 7.18
CA ILE A 218 29.45 5.79 8.60
C ILE A 218 30.54 4.73 8.76
N LYS A 219 31.78 5.20 8.79
CA LYS A 219 32.95 4.44 9.20
C LYS A 219 33.72 5.29 10.19
#